data_AF-A0A9X4QLZ2-F1
#
_entry.id   AF-A0A9X4QLZ2-F1
#
_cell.length_a   1.000
_cell.length_b   1.000
_cell.length_c   1.000
_cell.angle_alpha   90.00
_cell.angle_beta   90.00
_cell.angle_gamma   90.00
#
_symmetry.space_group_name_H-M   'P 1'
#
loop_
_entity.id
_entity.type
_entity.pdbx_description
1 polymer ?
#
loop_
_entity_poly.entity_id
_entity_poly.type
_entity_poly.pdbx_seq_one_letter_code
_entity_poly.pdbx_strand_id
1 'polypeptide(L)' 'MPIFGQGVNYYAFSIPIWFLGGLLVLFVDARRCKMAGQRKDEKFAKFSGWLNIALGVVFLVREWVV' A
#
# COMPACT_ATOMS: atom_id res chain seq x y z
N MET A 1 -22.80 -25.09 2.02
CA MET A 1 -21.57 -24.27 2.11
C MET A 1 -21.82 -22.99 1.30
N PRO A 2 -22.37 -21.92 1.89
CA PRO A 2 -22.64 -20.72 1.12
C PRO A 2 -21.34 -19.92 0.96
N ILE A 3 -20.92 -19.73 -0.29
CA ILE A 3 -19.67 -19.06 -0.68
C ILE A 3 -19.92 -17.54 -0.91
N PHE A 4 -21.17 -17.08 -0.88
CA PHE A 4 -21.53 -15.68 -1.18
C PHE A 4 -22.75 -15.27 -0.35
N GLY A 5 -22.55 -14.87 0.90
CA GLY A 5 -23.65 -14.56 1.83
C GLY A 5 -23.37 -13.47 2.86
N GLN A 6 -22.16 -12.92 2.90
CA GLN A 6 -21.87 -11.67 3.59
C GLN A 6 -21.18 -10.78 2.57
N GLY A 7 -21.65 -9.55 2.40
CA GLY A 7 -21.08 -8.61 1.44
C GLY A 7 -19.56 -8.61 1.59
N VAL A 8 -18.85 -8.80 0.48
CA VAL A 8 -17.38 -8.79 0.48
C VAL A 8 -16.96 -7.56 1.24
N ASN A 9 -16.24 -7.72 2.35
CA ASN A 9 -15.71 -6.57 3.07
C ASN A 9 -14.59 -5.97 2.22
N TYR A 10 -14.98 -5.11 1.28
CA TYR A 10 -14.10 -4.48 0.31
C TYR A 10 -12.97 -3.71 0.98
N TYR A 11 -13.20 -3.21 2.20
CA TYR A 11 -12.18 -2.53 3.00
C TYR A 11 -11.14 -3.53 3.52
N ALA A 12 -11.56 -4.65 4.10
CA ALA A 12 -10.66 -5.72 4.52
C ALA A 12 -9.78 -6.25 3.38
N PHE A 13 -10.30 -6.29 2.14
CA PHE A 13 -9.53 -6.69 0.96
C PHE A 13 -8.57 -5.59 0.46
N SER A 14 -8.94 -4.32 0.61
CA SER A 14 -8.14 -3.19 0.14
C SER A 14 -6.93 -2.92 1.04
N ILE A 15 -7.05 -3.14 2.36
CA ILE A 15 -5.97 -2.92 3.33
C ILE A 15 -4.65 -3.61 2.93
N PRO A 16 -4.59 -4.94 2.68
CA PRO A 16 -3.35 -5.59 2.29
C PRO A 16 -2.83 -5.11 0.93
N ILE A 17 -3.70 -4.69 0.01
CA ILE A 17 -3.28 -4.14 -1.29
C ILE A 17 -2.51 -2.84 -1.11
N TRP A 18 -2.97 -1.94 -0.24
CA TRP A 18 -2.27 -0.68 0.07
C TRP A 18 -0.90 -0.95 0.70
N PHE A 19 -0.81 -1.89 1.63
CA PHE A 19 0.47 -2.27 2.26
C PHE A 19 1.42 -2.96 1.27
N LEU A 20 0.95 -3.95 0.52
CA LEU A 20 1.75 -4.67 -0.47
C LEU A 20 2.21 -3.76 -1.59
N GLY A 21 1.32 -2.89 -2.09
CA GLY A 21 1.64 -1.89 -3.11
C GLY A 21 2.69 -0.89 -2.60
N GLY A 22 2.51 -0.36 -1.39
CA GLY A 22 3.49 0.55 -0.79
C GLY A 22 4.86 -0.09 -0.59
N LEU A 23 4.90 -1.34 -0.10
CA LEU A 23 6.14 -2.12 0.01
C LEU A 23 6.77 -2.37 -1.36
N LEU A 24 5.98 -2.71 -2.37
CA LEU A 24 6.50 -2.99 -3.72
C LEU A 24 7.14 -1.75 -4.33
N VAL A 25 6.53 -0.56 -4.19
CA VAL A 25 7.12 0.71 -4.63
C VAL A 25 8.42 1.03 -3.88
N LEU A 26 8.46 0.79 -2.56
CA LEU A 26 9.66 0.99 -1.75
C LEU A 26 10.79 0.00 -2.09
N PHE A 27 10.47 -1.24 -2.43
CA PHE A 27 11.47 -2.26 -2.72
C PHE A 27 11.90 -2.31 -4.19
N VAL A 28 11.00 -2.04 -5.13
CA VAL A 28 11.27 -2.11 -6.57
C VAL A 28 11.69 -0.74 -7.08
N ASP A 29 10.79 0.25 -7.03
CA ASP A 29 11.02 1.55 -7.65
C ASP A 29 12.09 2.36 -6.92
N ALA A 30 12.03 2.44 -5.59
CA ALA A 30 13.03 3.21 -4.85
C ALA A 30 14.42 2.54 -4.92
N ARG A 31 14.51 1.20 -4.97
CA ARG A 31 15.81 0.52 -5.20
C ARG A 31 16.31 0.73 -6.63
N ARG A 32 15.44 0.63 -7.64
CA ARG A 32 15.81 0.90 -9.04
C ARG A 32 16.31 2.33 -9.22
N CYS A 33 15.60 3.32 -8.69
CA CYS A 33 16.02 4.72 -8.75
C CYS A 33 17.36 4.95 -8.03
N LYS A 34 17.57 4.29 -6.88
CA LYS A 34 18.84 4.34 -6.15
C LYS A 34 20.00 3.76 -6.98
N MET A 35 19.80 2.62 -7.63
CA MET A 35 20.81 1.98 -8.50
C MET A 35 21.11 2.83 -9.74
N ALA A 36 20.10 3.52 -10.29
CA ALA A 36 20.25 4.42 -11.43
C ALA A 36 20.83 5.80 -11.07
N GLY A 37 21.10 6.08 -9.79
CA GLY A 37 21.59 7.39 -9.33
C GLY A 37 20.55 8.52 -9.41
N GLN A 38 19.27 8.20 -9.64
CA GLN A 38 18.19 9.16 -9.82
C GLN A 38 17.63 9.63 -8.47
N ARG A 39 18.35 10.52 -7.79
CA ARG A 39 18.01 11.00 -6.43
C ARG A 39 16.64 11.68 -6.31
N LYS A 40 16.16 12.37 -7.36
CA LYS A 40 14.83 13.01 -7.36
C LYS A 40 13.73 11.96 -7.41
N ASP A 41 13.84 11.03 -8.34
CA ASP A 41 12.86 9.95 -8.55
C ASP A 41 12.86 8.97 -7.38
N GLU A 42 14.03 8.71 -6.76
CA GLU A 42 14.12 7.93 -5.53
C GLU A 42 13.32 8.54 -4.37
N LYS A 43 13.41 9.86 -4.18
CA LYS A 43 12.62 10.55 -3.15
C LYS A 43 11.13 10.47 -3.45
N PHE A 44 10.74 10.62 -4.71
CA PHE A 44 9.35 10.52 -5.12
C PHE A 44 8.78 9.11 -4.94
N ALA A 45 9.55 8.08 -5.33
CA ALA A 45 9.20 6.68 -5.12
C ALA A 45 9.07 6.34 -3.62
N LYS A 46 10.01 6.79 -2.78
CA LYS A 46 9.90 6.61 -1.33
C LYS A 46 8.66 7.31 -0.78
N PHE A 47 8.41 8.56 -1.18
CA PHE A 47 7.21 9.29 -0.75
C PHE A 47 5.93 8.56 -1.15
N SER A 48 5.84 8.10 -2.39
CA SER A 48 4.69 7.33 -2.90
C SER A 48 4.50 5.99 -2.17
N GLY A 49 5.58 5.27 -1.86
CA GLY A 49 5.52 4.04 -1.08
C GLY A 49 5.03 4.27 0.35
N TRP A 50 5.57 5.29 1.02
CA TRP A 50 5.11 5.69 2.36
C TRP A 50 3.67 6.19 2.38
N LEU A 51 3.23 6.91 1.34
CA LEU A 51 1.83 7.34 1.18
C LEU A 51 0.89 6.14 1.09
N ASN A 52 1.24 5.12 0.30
CA ASN A 52 0.47 3.88 0.18
C ASN A 52 0.34 3.16 1.53
N ILE A 53 1.44 3.04 2.27
CA ILE A 53 1.44 2.43 3.61
C ILE A 53 0.56 3.26 4.57
N ALA A 54 0.68 4.59 4.54
CA ALA A 54 -0.15 5.47 5.38
C ALA A 54 -1.64 5.33 5.08
N LEU A 55 -2.02 5.24 3.80
CA LEU A 55 -3.40 4.98 3.39
C LEU A 55 -3.89 3.61 3.88
N GLY A 56 -3.06 2.57 3.78
CA GLY A 56 -3.35 1.26 4.37
C GLY A 56 -3.61 1.31 5.88
N VAL A 57 -2.81 2.09 6.62
CA VAL A 57 -3.02 2.33 8.06
C VAL A 57 -4.33 3.07 8.32
N VAL A 58 -4.66 4.10 7.54
CA VAL A 58 -5.93 4.84 7.68
C VAL A 58 -7.13 3.93 7.46
N PHE A 59 -7.09 3.07 6.44
CA PHE A 59 -8.15 2.09 6.19
C PHE A 59 -8.25 1.06 7.31
N LEU A 60 -7.12 0.62 7.86
CA LEU A 60 -7.10 -0.28 9.01
C LEU A 60 -7.73 0.40 10.23
N VAL A 61 -7.31 1.62 10.58
CA VAL A 61 -7.91 2.36 11.72
C VAL A 61 -9.41 2.54 11.53
N ARG A 62 -9.88 2.85 10.33
CA ARG A 62 -11.31 2.93 10.03
C ARG A 62 -12.03 1.61 10.32
N GLU A 63 -11.49 0.49 9.87
CA GLU A 63 -12.05 -0.85 10.11
C GLU A 63 -12.12 -1.20 11.60
N TRP A 64 -11.19 -0.68 12.42
CA TRP A 64 -11.20 -0.90 13.86
C TRP A 64 -12.19 0.01 14.62
N VAL A 65 -12.51 1.18 14.07
CA VAL A 65 -13.40 2.18 14.70
C VAL A 65 -14.86 1.94 14.34
N VAL A 66 -15.13 1.38 13.16
CA VAL A 66 -16.47 1.10 12.61
C VAL A 66 -16.87 -0.33 12.93
#